data_AF-A0A5R9BUF8-F1
#
_entry.id   AF-A0A5R9BUF8-F1
#
_cell.length_a   1.000
_cell.length_b   1.000
_cell.length_c   1.000
_cell.angle_alpha   90.00
_cell.angle_beta   90.00
_cell.angle_gamma   90.00
#
_symmetry.space_group_name_H-M   'P 1'
#
loop_
_entity.id
_entity.type
_entity.pdbx_description
1 polymer ?
#
loop_
_entity_poly.entity_id
_entity_poly.type
_entity_poly.pdbx_seq_one_letter_code
_entity_poly.pdbx_strand_id
1 'polypeptide(L)'
;MAKVITFDGELIGTTEKYRVIDSGKNVQKAVDHYKKLVMSQDEDDLKNKSEKEQQLAEFENMTKMPVLIAEAVADLLSLSGKDKKAVIDLEFSFDDEYKFFSECVRKFLGIELPVMDADADESEETEDPKLPEED
;
A
#
# COMPACT_ATOMS: atom_id res chain seq x y z
N MET A 1 -12.85 -10.06 -25.62
CA MET A 1 -12.52 -10.78 -24.37
C MET A 1 -12.08 -9.75 -23.35
N ALA A 2 -12.53 -9.85 -22.10
CA ALA A 2 -12.05 -8.96 -21.04
C ALA A 2 -10.56 -9.25 -20.76
N LYS A 3 -9.79 -8.21 -20.46
CA LYS A 3 -8.37 -8.36 -20.08
C LYS A 3 -8.31 -9.14 -18.77
N VAL A 4 -7.47 -10.17 -18.72
CA VAL A 4 -7.23 -10.95 -17.50
C VAL A 4 -5.89 -10.52 -16.93
N ILE A 5 -5.90 -10.12 -15.67
CA ILE A 5 -4.70 -9.80 -14.92
C ILE A 5 -4.36 -11.02 -14.06
N THR A 6 -3.10 -11.44 -14.13
CA THR A 6 -2.58 -12.48 -13.24
C THR A 6 -1.78 -11.81 -12.13
N PHE A 7 -2.02 -12.25 -10.90
CA PHE A 7 -1.26 -11.88 -9.72
C PHE A 7 -0.64 -13.14 -9.11
N ASP A 8 0.58 -13.00 -8.59
CA ASP A 8 1.26 -14.07 -7.88
C ASP A 8 0.82 -14.06 -6.40
N GLY A 9 0.30 -15.19 -5.93
CA GLY A 9 -0.14 -15.35 -4.55
C GLY A 9 1.02 -15.51 -3.57
N GLU A 10 2.24 -15.75 -4.05
CA GLU A 10 3.42 -15.88 -3.17
C GLU A 10 3.59 -14.65 -2.27
N LEU A 11 3.25 -13.46 -2.77
CA LEU A 11 3.29 -12.20 -2.02
C LEU A 11 2.28 -12.12 -0.87
N ILE A 12 1.25 -12.96 -0.88
CA ILE A 12 0.26 -13.03 0.19
C ILE A 12 0.32 -14.40 0.87
N GLY A 13 1.48 -15.05 0.77
CA GLY A 13 1.80 -16.36 1.35
C GLY A 13 0.91 -17.51 0.87
N THR A 14 0.24 -17.35 -0.27
CA THR A 14 -0.43 -18.45 -0.95
C THR A 14 0.44 -18.97 -2.08
N THR A 15 0.33 -20.24 -2.43
CA THR A 15 1.09 -20.82 -3.56
C THR A 15 0.31 -20.73 -4.88
N GLU A 16 -0.76 -19.93 -4.89
CA GLU A 16 -1.74 -19.89 -5.97
C GLU A 16 -1.52 -18.67 -6.89
N LYS A 17 -1.80 -18.84 -8.18
CA LYS A 17 -1.88 -17.70 -9.10
C LYS A 17 -3.31 -17.24 -9.24
N TYR A 18 -3.57 -16.00 -8.89
CA TYR A 18 -4.90 -15.42 -9.00
C TYR A 18 -5.11 -14.79 -10.36
N ARG A 19 -6.22 -15.16 -10.99
CA ARG A 19 -6.66 -14.57 -12.26
C ARG A 19 -7.85 -13.67 -12.00
N VAL A 20 -7.61 -12.37 -12.07
CA VAL A 20 -8.63 -11.35 -11.85
C VAL A 20 -9.00 -10.72 -13.19
N ILE A 21 -10.29 -10.71 -13.48
CA ILE A 21 -10.80 -10.07 -14.70
C ILE A 21 -10.78 -8.55 -14.49
N ASP A 22 -10.25 -7.83 -15.47
CA ASP A 22 -10.37 -6.37 -15.58
C ASP A 22 -11.81 -6.00 -15.95
N SER A 23 -12.66 -5.99 -14.93
CA SER A 23 -14.08 -5.73 -15.01
C SER A 23 -14.41 -4.47 -14.23
N GLY A 24 -15.46 -3.75 -14.64
CA GLY A 24 -15.92 -2.56 -13.91
C GLY A 24 -16.17 -2.82 -12.42
N LYS A 25 -16.55 -4.03 -12.03
CA LYS A 25 -16.69 -4.44 -10.63
C LYS A 25 -15.36 -4.41 -9.87
N ASN A 26 -14.27 -4.90 -10.47
CA ASN A 26 -12.95 -4.94 -9.83
C ASN A 26 -12.26 -3.57 -9.85
N VAL A 27 -12.50 -2.79 -10.90
CA VAL A 27 -12.11 -1.36 -10.94
C VAL A 27 -12.79 -0.61 -9.80
N GLN A 28 -14.10 -0.80 -9.61
CA GLN A 28 -14.85 -0.16 -8.52
C GLN A 28 -14.29 -0.55 -7.14
N LYS A 29 -14.02 -1.84 -6.91
CA LYS A 29 -13.37 -2.31 -5.68
C LYS A 29 -12.03 -1.63 -5.43
N ALA A 30 -11.16 -1.57 -6.45
CA ALA A 30 -9.86 -0.91 -6.34
C ALA A 30 -10.01 0.58 -6.00
N VAL A 31 -10.96 1.29 -6.63
CA VAL A 31 -11.27 2.70 -6.30
C VAL A 31 -11.74 2.86 -4.86
N ASP A 32 -12.65 2.01 -4.40
CA ASP A 32 -13.23 2.11 -3.06
C ASP A 32 -12.16 1.86 -1.98
N HIS A 33 -11.27 0.89 -2.17
CA HIS A 33 -10.15 0.64 -1.27
C HIS A 33 -9.09 1.75 -1.33
N TYR A 34 -8.77 2.26 -2.52
CA TYR A 34 -7.87 3.41 -2.67
C TYR A 34 -8.41 4.65 -1.94
N LYS A 35 -9.71 4.94 -2.05
CA LYS A 35 -10.35 6.04 -1.31
C LYS A 35 -10.23 5.83 0.19
N LYS A 36 -10.47 4.62 0.71
CA LYS A 36 -10.30 4.35 2.15
C LYS A 36 -8.86 4.57 2.61
N LEU A 37 -7.88 4.18 1.79
CA LEU A 37 -6.47 4.39 2.08
C LEU A 37 -6.14 5.89 2.17
N VAL A 38 -6.50 6.66 1.14
CA VAL A 38 -6.21 8.10 1.06
C VAL A 38 -7.02 8.90 2.09
N MET A 39 -8.31 8.60 2.26
CA MET A 39 -9.18 9.30 3.22
C MET A 39 -8.99 8.85 4.67
N SER A 40 -8.17 7.82 4.93
CA SER A 40 -7.74 7.53 6.31
C SER A 40 -6.86 8.65 6.88
N GLN A 41 -6.31 9.50 5.99
CA GLN A 41 -5.58 10.72 6.31
C GLN A 41 -6.51 11.92 6.15
N ASP A 42 -7.39 12.15 7.12
CA ASP A 42 -8.20 13.37 7.13
C ASP A 42 -7.32 14.55 7.60
N GLU A 43 -6.60 15.15 6.66
CA GLU A 43 -5.63 16.22 6.90
C GLU A 43 -6.27 17.45 7.57
N ASP A 44 -7.55 17.71 7.32
CA ASP A 44 -8.26 18.86 7.90
C ASP A 44 -8.66 18.62 9.37
N ASP A 45 -8.86 17.36 9.78
CA ASP A 45 -9.01 16.98 11.19
C ASP A 45 -7.66 17.00 11.94
N LEU A 46 -6.53 16.84 11.23
CA LEU A 46 -5.19 16.90 11.81
C LEU A 46 -4.74 18.35 12.06
N LYS A 47 -5.01 19.28 11.14
CA LYS A 47 -4.57 20.69 11.25
C LYS A 47 -5.11 21.43 12.47
N ASN A 48 -6.23 20.99 13.03
CA ASN A 48 -6.87 21.61 14.20
C ASN A 48 -6.45 20.98 15.55
N LYS A 49 -5.59 19.94 15.51
CA LYS A 49 -5.11 19.21 16.69
C LYS A 49 -3.78 19.78 17.19
N SER A 50 -3.47 19.57 18.47
CA SER A 50 -2.12 19.86 18.99
C SER A 50 -1.07 18.95 18.36
N GLU A 51 0.21 19.35 18.36
CA GLU A 51 1.32 18.55 17.78
C GLU A 51 1.34 17.11 18.32
N LYS A 52 1.06 16.92 19.62
CA LYS A 52 1.02 15.59 20.24
C LYS A 52 -0.17 14.74 19.77
N GLU A 53 -1.30 15.37 19.51
CA GLU A 53 -2.49 14.70 18.96
C GLU A 53 -2.34 14.39 17.47
N GLN A 54 -1.59 15.22 16.72
CA GLN A 54 -1.20 14.95 15.35
C GLN A 54 -0.29 13.71 15.29
N GLN A 55 0.77 13.68 16.10
CA GLN A 55 1.67 12.51 16.19
C GLN A 55 0.94 11.24 16.60
N LEU A 56 0.01 11.31 17.55
CA LEU A 56 -0.79 10.16 17.96
C LEU A 56 -1.70 9.68 16.82
N ALA A 57 -2.34 10.60 16.10
CA ALA A 57 -3.20 10.26 14.96
C ALA A 57 -2.41 9.69 13.78
N GLU A 58 -1.20 10.19 13.50
CA GLU A 58 -0.28 9.61 12.53
C GLU A 58 0.11 8.17 12.92
N PHE A 59 0.45 7.94 14.19
CA PHE A 59 0.78 6.61 14.70
C PHE A 59 -0.41 5.65 14.64
N GLU A 60 -1.61 6.11 14.99
CA GLU A 60 -2.84 5.34 14.82
C GLU A 60 -3.15 5.03 13.35
N ASN A 61 -2.83 5.95 12.43
CA ASN A 61 -3.00 5.71 11.00
C ASN A 61 -1.99 4.70 10.46
N MET A 62 -0.74 4.72 10.94
CA MET A 62 0.26 3.69 10.61
C MET A 62 -0.20 2.28 11.01
N THR A 63 -0.94 2.14 12.12
CA THR A 63 -1.46 0.82 12.54
C THR A 63 -2.71 0.37 11.78
N LYS A 64 -3.49 1.31 11.22
CA LYS A 64 -4.67 1.00 10.38
C LYS A 64 -4.31 0.63 8.95
N MET A 65 -3.20 1.17 8.45
CA MET A 65 -2.79 1.00 7.06
C MET A 65 -2.60 -0.48 6.68
N PRO A 66 -1.91 -1.33 7.48
CA PRO A 66 -1.83 -2.76 7.24
C PRO A 66 -3.18 -3.47 7.10
N VAL A 67 -4.11 -3.16 7.99
CA VAL A 67 -5.44 -3.78 7.98
C VAL A 67 -6.22 -3.40 6.73
N LEU A 68 -6.18 -2.11 6.32
CA LEU A 68 -6.85 -1.64 5.11
C LEU A 68 -6.31 -2.31 3.84
N ILE A 69 -5.01 -2.52 3.79
CA ILE A 69 -4.35 -3.19 2.66
C ILE A 69 -4.73 -4.66 2.63
N ALA A 70 -4.64 -5.37 3.76
CA ALA A 70 -5.04 -6.77 3.86
C ALA A 70 -6.52 -6.99 3.45
N GLU A 71 -7.42 -6.10 3.88
CA GLU A 71 -8.83 -6.11 3.47
C GLU A 71 -9.00 -5.91 1.96
N ALA A 72 -8.23 -4.99 1.38
CA ALA A 72 -8.26 -4.69 -0.05
C ALA A 72 -7.79 -5.89 -0.88
N VAL A 73 -6.69 -6.51 -0.48
CA VAL A 73 -6.15 -7.74 -1.09
C VAL A 73 -7.18 -8.86 -1.05
N ALA A 74 -7.74 -9.14 0.13
CA ALA A 74 -8.71 -10.21 0.30
C ALA A 74 -9.98 -10.00 -0.55
N ASP A 75 -10.46 -8.76 -0.66
CA ASP A 75 -11.65 -8.45 -1.46
C ASP A 75 -11.38 -8.48 -2.97
N LEU A 76 -10.24 -7.97 -3.43
CA LEU A 76 -9.85 -8.00 -4.85
C LEU A 76 -9.67 -9.44 -5.35
N LEU A 77 -9.09 -10.30 -4.51
CA LEU A 77 -8.93 -11.72 -4.80
C LEU A 77 -10.18 -12.55 -4.49
N SER A 78 -11.21 -11.95 -3.90
CA SER A 78 -12.42 -12.63 -3.44
C SER A 78 -12.11 -13.83 -2.52
N LEU A 79 -11.11 -13.68 -1.65
CA LEU A 79 -10.75 -14.66 -0.65
C LEU A 79 -11.88 -14.85 0.36
N SER A 80 -11.99 -16.05 0.91
CA SER A 80 -13.01 -16.38 1.90
C SER A 80 -12.49 -17.37 2.95
N GLY A 81 -13.20 -17.48 4.07
CA GLY A 81 -12.87 -18.46 5.10
C GLY A 81 -11.47 -18.25 5.70
N LYS A 82 -10.66 -19.31 5.65
CA LYS A 82 -9.33 -19.34 6.28
C LYS A 82 -8.32 -18.43 5.58
N ASP A 83 -8.35 -18.36 4.25
CA ASP A 83 -7.35 -17.59 3.48
C ASP A 83 -7.54 -16.08 3.69
N LYS A 84 -8.80 -15.63 3.72
CA LYS A 84 -9.13 -14.25 4.09
C LYS A 84 -8.64 -13.93 5.51
N LYS A 85 -8.78 -14.87 6.44
CA LYS A 85 -8.37 -14.68 7.83
C LYS A 85 -6.84 -14.59 7.93
N ALA A 86 -6.11 -15.48 7.27
CA ALA A 86 -4.64 -15.47 7.28
C ALA A 86 -4.06 -14.14 6.75
N VAL A 87 -4.64 -13.60 5.67
CA VAL A 87 -4.25 -12.29 5.13
C VAL A 87 -4.61 -11.16 6.10
N ILE A 88 -5.82 -11.13 6.67
CA ILE A 88 -6.23 -10.06 7.60
C ILE A 88 -5.46 -10.10 8.93
N ASP A 89 -5.15 -11.30 9.43
CA ASP A 89 -4.38 -11.47 10.67
C ASP A 89 -2.88 -11.17 10.46
N LEU A 90 -2.48 -10.71 9.25
CA LEU A 90 -1.11 -10.40 8.86
C LEU A 90 -0.16 -11.56 9.19
N GLU A 91 -0.60 -12.80 8.90
CA GLU A 91 0.28 -13.98 9.01
C GLU A 91 1.43 -13.92 7.98
N PHE A 92 1.39 -12.93 7.07
CA PHE A 92 2.35 -12.67 6.01
C PHE A 92 3.01 -11.28 6.13
N SER A 93 4.05 -11.06 5.32
CA SER A 93 4.77 -9.79 5.27
C SER A 93 3.87 -8.66 4.78
N PHE A 94 3.71 -7.63 5.60
CA PHE A 94 2.95 -6.43 5.25
C PHE A 94 3.50 -5.74 3.97
N ASP A 95 4.83 -5.73 3.81
CA ASP A 95 5.48 -5.15 2.62
C ASP A 95 5.06 -5.88 1.33
N ASP A 96 4.95 -7.21 1.38
CA ASP A 96 4.52 -7.99 0.21
C ASP A 96 3.04 -7.77 -0.11
N GLU A 97 2.18 -7.65 0.91
CA GLU A 97 0.77 -7.27 0.74
C GLU A 97 0.61 -5.85 0.17
N TYR A 98 1.45 -4.91 0.61
CA TYR A 98 1.49 -3.56 0.07
C TYR A 98 1.91 -3.53 -1.40
N LYS A 99 2.94 -4.29 -1.77
CA LYS A 99 3.39 -4.44 -3.16
C LYS A 99 2.29 -5.04 -4.02
N PHE A 100 1.59 -6.06 -3.53
CA PHE A 100 0.45 -6.66 -4.21
C PHE A 100 -0.67 -5.64 -4.46
N PHE A 101 -1.07 -4.90 -3.42
CA PHE A 101 -2.14 -3.90 -3.55
C PHE A 101 -1.73 -2.75 -4.48
N SER A 102 -0.48 -2.28 -4.39
CA SER A 102 0.09 -1.28 -5.29
C SER A 102 0.05 -1.75 -6.75
N GLU A 103 0.36 -3.02 -7.00
CA GLU A 103 0.25 -3.60 -8.34
C GLU A 103 -1.21 -3.64 -8.83
N CYS A 104 -2.16 -3.95 -7.96
CA CYS A 104 -3.59 -3.91 -8.28
C CYS A 104 -4.03 -2.49 -8.66
N VAL A 105 -3.71 -1.50 -7.84
CA VAL A 105 -4.03 -0.09 -8.09
C VAL A 105 -3.42 0.39 -9.41
N ARG A 106 -2.15 0.05 -9.68
CA ARG A 106 -1.49 0.37 -10.94
C ARG A 106 -2.18 -0.29 -12.13
N LYS A 107 -2.50 -1.57 -12.05
CA LYS A 107 -3.08 -2.33 -13.19
C LYS A 107 -4.54 -1.99 -13.47
N PHE A 108 -5.34 -1.68 -12.44
CA PHE A 108 -6.77 -1.34 -12.59
C PHE A 108 -7.02 0.16 -12.78
N LEU A 109 -6.25 1.02 -12.11
CA LEU A 109 -6.49 2.48 -12.07
C LEU A 109 -5.41 3.29 -12.79
N GLY A 110 -4.25 2.70 -13.08
CA GLY A 110 -3.12 3.44 -13.67
C GLY A 110 -2.45 4.40 -12.68
N ILE A 111 -2.66 4.22 -11.38
CA ILE A 111 -2.10 5.07 -10.32
C ILE A 111 -0.90 4.35 -9.69
N GLU A 112 0.18 5.08 -9.43
CA GLU A 112 1.33 4.58 -8.66
C GLU A 112 1.19 5.03 -7.20
N LEU A 113 1.24 4.07 -6.28
CA LEU A 113 1.32 4.36 -4.84
C LEU A 113 2.78 4.64 -4.44
N PRO A 114 3.02 5.44 -3.40
CA PRO A 114 4.37 5.67 -2.87
C PRO A 114 5.04 4.34 -2.50
N VAL A 115 6.32 4.16 -2.80
CA VAL A 115 7.04 2.95 -2.38
C VAL A 115 7.27 3.03 -0.87
N MET A 116 7.01 1.94 -0.14
CA MET A 116 7.28 1.85 1.30
C MET A 116 8.73 1.48 1.62
N ASP A 117 9.67 1.77 0.73
CA ASP A 117 11.08 1.49 0.99
C ASP A 117 11.53 2.32 2.20
N ALA A 118 11.83 1.61 3.28
CA ALA A 118 12.53 2.15 4.44
C ALA A 118 13.98 2.52 4.13
N ASP A 119 14.44 2.24 2.90
CA ASP A 119 15.76 2.63 2.36
C ASP A 119 15.67 3.90 1.48
N ALA A 120 14.68 4.76 1.70
CA ALA A 120 14.76 6.17 1.30
C ALA A 120 15.66 6.97 2.26
N ASP A 121 16.86 6.44 2.52
CA ASP A 121 17.94 7.19 3.16
C ASP A 121 19.27 6.78 2.50
N GLU A 122 19.42 7.12 1.21
CA GLU A 122 20.76 7.35 0.65
C GLU A 122 20.72 8.58 -0.28
N SER A 123 21.34 9.65 0.23
CA SER A 123 22.10 10.67 -0.50
C SER A 123 21.36 11.80 -1.25
N GLU A 124 20.91 12.82 -0.50
CA GLU A 124 21.45 14.15 -0.82
C GLU A 124 22.88 14.19 -0.26
N GLU A 125 23.85 13.71 -1.04
CA GLU A 125 25.24 14.12 -0.84
C GLU A 125 25.28 15.64 -1.02
N THR A 126 25.22 16.38 0.08
CA THR A 126 25.85 17.69 0.13
C THR A 126 27.33 17.43 -0.16
N GLU A 127 27.74 17.64 -1.41
CA GLU A 127 29.14 17.76 -1.78
C GLU A 127 29.78 18.74 -0.81
N ASP A 128 30.61 18.23 0.09
CA ASP A 128 31.50 19.02 0.92
C ASP A 128 32.33 19.89 -0.04
N PRO A 129 32.22 21.24 0.00
CA PRO A 129 32.95 22.06 -0.94
C PRO A 129 34.44 21.91 -0.64
N LYS A 130 35.15 21.17 -1.51
CA LYS A 130 36.61 21.15 -1.52
C LYS A 130 37.12 22.59 -1.60
N LEU A 131 37.72 23.06 -0.51
CA LEU A 131 38.52 24.28 -0.53
C LEU A 131 39.66 24.09 -1.55
N PRO A 132 39.95 25.09 -2.39
CA PRO A 132 40.94 24.97 -3.44
C PRO A 132 42.34 24.74 -2.85
N GLU A 133 43.11 23.84 -3.47
CA GLU A 133 44.54 23.70 -3.20
C GLU A 133 45.22 25.04 -3.56
N GLU A 134 45.85 25.69 -2.56
CA GLU A 134 46.77 26.81 -2.81
C GLU A 134 48.11 26.25 -3.33
N ASP A 135 48.59 26.83 -4.44
CA ASP A 135 49.94 26.68 -5.02
C ASP A 135 51.07 27.08 -4.04
#